data_AF-A0A7W9YBS0-F1
#
_entry.id   AF-A0A7W9YBS0-F1
#
_cell.length_a   1.000
_cell.length_b   1.000
_cell.length_c   1.000
_cell.angle_alpha   90.00
_cell.angle_beta   90.00
_cell.angle_gamma   90.00
#
_symmetry.space_group_name_H-M   'P 1'
#
loop_
_entity.id
_entity.type
_entity.pdbx_description
1 polymer ?
#
loop_
_entity_poly.entity_id
_entity_poly.type
_entity_poly.pdbx_seq_one_letter_code
_entity_poly.pdbx_strand_id
1 'polypeptide(L)'
;METVVYGFQISPDFDDEFVFAATQERCQEECVQHRNDILTSSDQYGAHNPLGAMAIYRFTLKSLSTNELLTVLNDEHLDLLKNAVVERKLVAVVAE
;
A
#
# COMPACT_ATOMS: atom_id res chain seq x y z
N MET A 1 -12.91 -16.06 7.43
CA MET A 1 -12.39 -15.08 8.41
C MET A 1 -11.86 -13.91 7.60
N GLU A 2 -12.09 -12.69 8.06
CA GLU A 2 -11.62 -11.49 7.38
C GLU A 2 -10.52 -10.83 8.21
N THR A 3 -9.48 -10.35 7.54
CA THR A 3 -8.35 -9.66 8.17
C THR A 3 -8.29 -8.25 7.62
N VAL A 4 -8.11 -7.27 8.50
CA VAL A 4 -7.96 -5.87 8.12
C VAL A 4 -6.49 -5.49 8.20
N VAL A 5 -5.97 -4.88 7.14
CA VAL A 5 -4.63 -4.29 7.10
C VAL A 5 -4.70 -2.90 6.46
N TYR A 6 -3.66 -2.10 6.69
CA TYR A 6 -3.53 -0.77 6.12
C TYR A 6 -2.31 -0.75 5.22
N GLY A 7 -2.42 -0.16 4.03
CA GLY A 7 -1.32 -0.06 3.08
C GLY A 7 -1.20 1.32 2.48
N PHE A 8 0.03 1.82 2.35
CA PHE A 8 0.32 3.12 1.74
C PHE A 8 1.01 2.98 0.38
N GLN A 9 0.77 3.93 -0.52
CA GLN A 9 1.40 3.98 -1.84
C GLN A 9 2.91 4.21 -1.73
N ILE A 10 3.70 3.41 -2.45
CA ILE A 10 5.17 3.57 -2.49
C ILE A 10 5.56 4.81 -3.31
N SER A 11 4.79 5.13 -4.34
CA SER A 11 4.92 6.34 -5.15
C SER A 11 3.56 7.01 -5.35
N PRO A 12 3.50 8.35 -5.42
CA PRO A 12 2.25 9.07 -5.65
C PRO A 12 1.54 8.59 -6.91
N ASP A 13 0.21 8.48 -6.83
CA ASP A 13 -0.67 8.06 -7.93
C ASP A 13 -0.39 6.65 -8.50
N PHE A 14 0.43 5.84 -7.82
CA PHE A 14 0.75 4.48 -8.23
C PHE A 14 0.16 3.46 -7.25
N ASP A 15 -0.86 2.73 -7.71
CA ASP A 15 -1.74 1.88 -6.90
C ASP A 15 -1.52 0.37 -7.10
N ASP A 16 -0.34 -0.01 -7.60
CA ASP A 16 0.01 -1.41 -7.85
C ASP A 16 0.83 -2.04 -6.71
N GLU A 17 1.58 -1.23 -5.96
CA GLU A 17 2.42 -1.71 -4.86
C GLU A 17 2.21 -0.90 -3.58
N PHE A 18 2.17 -1.61 -2.45
CA PHE A 18 1.92 -1.04 -1.13
C PHE A 18 2.86 -1.61 -0.09
N VAL A 19 3.19 -0.78 0.91
CA VAL A 19 3.77 -1.25 2.18
C VAL A 19 2.64 -1.34 3.21
N PHE A 20 2.57 -2.46 3.93
CA PHE A 20 1.45 -2.78 4.82
C PHE A 20 1.81 -2.75 6.31
N ALA A 21 0.86 -2.30 7.12
CA ALA A 21 0.89 -2.39 8.58
C ALA A 21 -0.45 -2.87 9.16
N ALA A 22 -0.41 -3.38 10.39
CA ALA A 22 -1.59 -3.91 11.08
C ALA A 22 -2.56 -2.82 11.59
N THR A 23 -2.06 -1.60 11.81
CA THR A 23 -2.86 -0.47 12.29
C THR A 23 -2.67 0.75 11.39
N GLN A 24 -3.67 1.66 11.40
CA GLN A 24 -3.62 2.88 10.59
C GLN A 24 -2.48 3.79 11.06
N GLU A 25 -2.31 3.93 12.37
CA GLU A 25 -1.29 4.78 12.98
C GLU A 25 0.10 4.35 12.53
N ARG A 26 0.38 3.04 12.58
CA ARG A 26 1.67 2.51 12.17
C ARG A 26 1.92 2.70 10.67
N CYS A 27 0.88 2.46 9.86
CA CYS A 27 0.95 2.67 8.41
C CYS A 27 1.25 4.14 8.07
N GLN A 28 0.66 5.07 8.82
CA GLN A 28 0.90 6.50 8.63
C GLN A 28 2.30 6.92 9.05
N GLU A 29 2.81 6.44 10.18
CA GLU A 29 4.20 6.69 10.60
C GLU A 29 5.21 6.22 9.54
N GLU A 30 5.02 5.01 9.02
CA GLU A 30 5.90 4.43 8.01
C GLU A 30 5.78 5.17 6.66
N CYS A 31 4.57 5.60 6.28
CA CYS A 31 4.36 6.41 5.08
C CYS A 31 5.10 7.74 5.16
N VAL A 32 5.02 8.44 6.30
CA VAL A 32 5.76 9.70 6.53
C VAL A 32 7.27 9.47 6.45
N GLN A 33 7.77 8.39 7.08
CA GLN A 33 9.20 8.07 7.03
C GLN A 33 9.65 7.78 5.58
N HIS A 34 8.93 6.92 4.87
CA HIS A 34 9.22 6.56 3.48
C HIS A 34 9.24 7.79 2.57
N ARG A 35 8.26 8.69 2.74
CA ARG A 35 8.21 9.97 2.03
C ARG A 35 9.45 10.83 2.30
N ASN A 36 9.86 10.96 3.56
CA ASN A 36 11.06 11.73 3.94
C ASN A 36 12.34 11.10 3.37
N ASP A 37 12.43 9.78 3.34
CA ASP A 37 13.55 9.07 2.74
C ASP A 37 13.65 9.36 1.23
N ILE A 38 12.52 9.40 0.51
CA ILE A 38 12.50 9.80 -0.91
C ILE A 38 12.94 11.26 -1.08
N LEU A 39 12.43 12.17 -0.27
CA LEU A 39 12.77 13.60 -0.35
C LEU A 39 14.23 13.88 -0.03
N THR A 40 14.87 13.06 0.80
CA THR A 40 16.28 13.24 1.20
C THR A 40 17.27 12.51 0.29
N SER A 41 16.83 11.44 -0.39
CA SER A 41 17.70 10.60 -1.24
C SER A 41 17.67 10.96 -2.73
N SER A 42 16.69 11.75 -3.19
CA SER A 42 16.48 12.05 -4.61
C SER A 42 16.57 13.54 -4.91
N ASP A 43 17.46 13.93 -5.81
CA ASP A 43 17.54 15.29 -6.35
C ASP A 43 16.36 15.64 -7.28
N GLN A 44 15.49 14.68 -7.59
CA GLN A 44 14.35 14.88 -8.47
C GLN A 44 13.25 15.71 -7.81
N TYR A 45 13.18 15.71 -6.48
CA TYR A 45 12.12 16.38 -5.74
C TYR A 45 12.62 17.66 -5.08
N GLY A 46 11.86 18.74 -5.22
CA GLY A 46 12.23 20.05 -4.71
C GLY A 46 11.16 21.10 -4.97
N ALA A 47 11.47 22.37 -4.77
CA ALA A 47 10.50 23.48 -4.85
C ALA A 47 9.75 23.56 -6.20
N HIS A 48 10.37 23.12 -7.29
CA HIS A 48 9.79 23.15 -8.64
C HIS A 48 9.23 21.79 -9.10
N ASN A 49 9.40 20.74 -8.31
CA ASN A 49 8.88 19.40 -8.59
C ASN A 49 8.59 18.69 -7.25
N PRO A 50 7.50 19.05 -6.55
CA PRO A 50 7.19 18.47 -5.26
C PRO A 50 6.81 16.99 -5.41
N LEU A 51 7.22 16.16 -4.47
CA LEU A 51 6.70 14.80 -4.37
C LEU A 51 5.19 14.87 -4.10
N GLY A 52 4.38 14.24 -4.95
CA GLY A 52 2.93 14.19 -4.81
C GLY A 52 2.48 13.53 -3.50
N ALA A 53 1.19 13.60 -3.18
CA ALA A 53 0.65 13.02 -1.96
C ALA A 53 0.62 11.48 -2.03
N MET A 54 0.84 10.82 -0.89
CA MET A 54 0.76 9.35 -0.78
C MET A 54 -0.55 8.94 -0.10
N ALA A 55 -1.35 8.14 -0.78
CA ALA A 55 -2.59 7.62 -0.24
C ALA A 55 -2.35 6.45 0.71
N ILE A 56 -3.17 6.36 1.76
CA ILE A 56 -3.26 5.23 2.69
C ILE A 56 -4.64 4.61 2.55
N TYR A 57 -4.65 3.30 2.32
CA TYR A 57 -5.86 2.51 2.14
C TYR A 57 -6.03 1.51 3.28
N ARG A 58 -7.29 1.29 3.67
CA ARG A 58 -7.72 0.15 4.47
C ARG A 58 -8.14 -0.97 3.53
N PHE A 59 -7.55 -2.15 3.72
CA PHE A 59 -7.88 -3.35 2.98
C PHE A 59 -8.57 -4.36 3.90
N THR A 60 -9.73 -4.84 3.48
CA THR A 60 -10.38 -6.02 4.08
C THR A 60 -10.03 -7.22 3.23
N LEU A 61 -9.31 -8.18 3.79
CA LEU A 61 -8.84 -9.39 3.11
C LEU A 61 -9.66 -10.59 3.56
N LYS A 62 -10.08 -11.44 2.62
CA LYS A 62 -10.60 -12.78 2.95
C LYS A 62 -9.45 -13.75 3.17
N SER A 63 -9.63 -14.73 4.06
CA SER A 63 -8.76 -15.90 4.08
C SER A 63 -8.95 -16.71 2.80
N LEU A 64 -7.86 -17.02 2.10
CA LEU A 64 -7.85 -17.98 1.01
C LEU A 64 -7.75 -19.40 1.58
N SER A 65 -8.49 -20.34 1.00
CA SER A 65 -8.25 -21.76 1.22
C SER A 65 -6.87 -22.18 0.69
N THR A 66 -6.36 -23.32 1.15
CA THR A 66 -5.08 -23.85 0.64
C THR A 66 -5.07 -23.99 -0.88
N ASN A 67 -6.19 -24.42 -1.48
CA ASN A 67 -6.29 -24.57 -2.93
C ASN A 67 -6.27 -23.22 -3.65
N GLU A 68 -7.03 -22.23 -3.17
CA GLU A 68 -7.01 -20.89 -3.75
C GLU A 68 -5.63 -20.24 -3.63
N LEU A 69 -4.98 -20.39 -2.48
CA LEU A 69 -3.62 -19.89 -2.28
C LEU A 69 -2.63 -20.58 -3.22
N LEU A 70 -2.72 -21.91 -3.39
CA LEU A 70 -1.88 -22.63 -4.34
C LEU A 70 -2.13 -22.20 -5.79
N THR A 71 -3.38 -21.92 -6.17
CA THR A 71 -3.68 -21.40 -7.51
C THR A 71 -3.03 -20.04 -7.73
N VAL A 72 -3.20 -19.12 -6.79
CA VAL A 72 -2.62 -17.77 -6.88
C VAL A 72 -1.09 -17.80 -6.89
N LEU A 73 -0.46 -18.61 -6.03
CA LEU A 73 1.00 -18.63 -5.91
C LEU A 73 1.71 -19.32 -7.09
N ASN A 74 1.04 -20.24 -7.79
CA ASN A 74 1.64 -20.97 -8.91
C ASN A 74 1.29 -20.39 -10.29
N ASP A 75 0.39 -19.40 -10.36
CA ASP A 75 0.01 -18.72 -11.60
C ASP A 75 0.61 -17.31 -11.62
N GLU A 76 1.56 -17.07 -12.53
CA GLU A 76 2.26 -15.78 -12.65
C GLU A 76 1.35 -14.61 -13.04
N HIS A 77 0.12 -14.89 -13.50
CA HIS A 77 -0.86 -13.87 -13.85
C HIS A 77 -1.79 -13.49 -12.70
N LEU A 78 -1.76 -14.23 -11.59
CA LEU A 78 -2.61 -13.97 -10.43
C LEU A 78 -1.86 -13.21 -9.34
N ASP A 79 -2.41 -12.05 -8.97
CA ASP A 79 -1.88 -11.23 -7.88
C ASP A 79 -2.58 -11.59 -6.56
N LEU A 80 -1.79 -11.86 -5.51
CA LEU A 80 -2.31 -12.27 -4.20
C LEU A 80 -3.21 -11.20 -3.57
N LEU A 81 -2.81 -9.94 -3.66
CA LEU A 81 -3.58 -8.85 -3.09
C LEU A 81 -4.91 -8.70 -3.82
N LYS A 82 -4.93 -8.72 -5.16
CA LYS A 82 -6.16 -8.64 -5.97
C LYS A 82 -7.11 -9.80 -5.72
N ASN A 83 -6.60 -11.00 -5.40
CA ASN A 83 -7.42 -12.17 -5.11
C ASN A 83 -7.91 -12.25 -3.66
N ALA A 84 -7.16 -11.67 -2.71
CA ALA A 84 -7.51 -11.67 -1.29
C ALA A 84 -8.36 -10.46 -0.88
N VAL A 85 -8.24 -9.31 -1.56
CA VAL A 85 -8.97 -8.09 -1.21
C VAL A 85 -10.46 -8.22 -1.53
N VAL A 86 -11.28 -8.04 -0.50
CA VAL A 86 -12.74 -7.94 -0.60
C VAL A 86 -13.17 -6.48 -0.67
N GLU A 87 -12.47 -5.59 0.04
CA GLU A 87 -12.76 -4.17 0.08
C GLU A 87 -11.46 -3.37 0.19
N ARG A 88 -11.40 -2.27 -0.57
CA ARG A 88 -10.33 -1.27 -0.50
C ARG A 88 -10.97 0.11 -0.29
N LYS A 89 -10.56 0.81 0.76
CA LYS A 89 -11.08 2.14 1.10
C LYS A 89 -9.94 3.12 1.36
N LEU A 90 -9.97 4.28 0.70
CA LEU A 90 -9.07 5.39 1.04
C LEU A 90 -9.41 5.90 2.44
N VAL A 91 -8.43 5.94 3.34
CA VAL A 91 -8.64 6.35 4.75
C VAL A 91 -7.79 7.53 5.17
N ALA A 92 -6.65 7.76 4.51
CA ALA A 92 -5.84 8.95 4.75
C ALA A 92 -5.01 9.28 3.51
N VAL A 93 -4.47 10.51 3.50
CA VAL A 93 -3.52 10.99 2.52
C VAL A 93 -2.41 11.69 3.28
N VAL A 94 -1.15 11.34 2.98
CA VAL A 94 0.03 12.00 3.51
C VAL A 94 0.54 12.96 2.44
N ALA A 95 0.31 14.25 2.69
CA ALA A 95 0.86 15.35 1.93
C ALA A 95 1.57 16.28 2.91
N GLU A 96 2.69 16.85 2.47
CA GLU A 96 3.59 17.72 3.25
C GLU A 96 4.37 16.99 4.34
#